data_AF-C7C520-F1
#
_entry.id   AF-C7C520-F1
#
_cell.length_a   1.000
_cell.length_b   1.000
_cell.length_c   1.000
_cell.angle_alpha   90.00
_cell.angle_beta   90.00
_cell.angle_gamma   90.00
#
_symmetry.space_group_name_H-M   'P 1'
#
loop_
_entity.id
_entity.type
_entity.pdbx_description
1 polymer ?
#
loop_
_entity_poly.entity_id
_entity_poly.type
_entity_poly.pdbx_seq_one_letter_code
_entity_poly.pdbx_strand_id
1 'polypeptide(L)'
;MIVRCMLILLSLFSASCIAASNEWNAYIRLIERANIETLRALPDTINRIGVTLDDDQSETLAIALSVALIKDPVSVINATAPLEQSSDALKNRFGTSLICSLPGMLRFTPPQIDDYFANAEPALERAGPAAAACLENLRETVAELRHSAG
;
A
#
# COMPACT_ATOMS: atom_id res chain seq x y z
N MET A 1 53.32 4.12 -4.16
CA MET A 1 52.16 3.35 -4.70
C MET A 1 51.11 3.07 -3.60
N ILE A 2 50.61 4.08 -2.89
CA ILE A 2 49.65 3.90 -1.76
C ILE A 2 48.50 4.93 -1.84
N VAL A 3 48.18 5.45 -3.04
CA VAL A 3 47.08 6.42 -3.25
C VAL A 3 46.16 5.95 -4.40
N ARG A 4 46.07 4.64 -4.60
CA ARG A 4 45.18 4.02 -5.61
C ARG A 4 44.20 2.99 -5.05
N CYS A 5 44.30 2.65 -3.75
CA CYS A 5 43.40 1.69 -3.10
C CYS A 5 42.22 2.35 -2.36
N MET A 6 42.21 3.66 -2.12
CA MET A 6 41.11 4.33 -1.41
C MET A 6 39.91 4.70 -2.30
N LEU A 7 40.01 4.61 -3.63
CA LEU A 7 38.92 5.00 -4.55
C LEU A 7 37.93 3.85 -4.85
N ILE A 8 38.21 2.62 -4.43
CA ILE A 8 37.37 1.45 -4.72
C ILE A 8 36.37 1.16 -3.58
N LEU A 9 36.58 1.72 -2.38
CA LEU A 9 35.70 1.50 -1.22
C LEU A 9 34.47 2.42 -1.18
N LEU A 10 34.42 3.47 -2.03
CA LEU A 10 33.29 4.42 -2.09
C LEU A 10 32.21 4.03 -3.12
N SER A 11 32.48 3.10 -4.04
CA SER A 11 31.54 2.71 -5.10
C SER A 11 30.63 1.52 -4.74
N LEU A 12 30.93 0.79 -3.66
CA LEU A 12 30.11 -0.35 -3.22
C LEU A 12 28.83 0.07 -2.47
N PHE A 13 28.80 1.28 -1.92
CA PHE A 13 27.60 1.81 -1.26
C PHE A 13 26.51 2.23 -2.26
N SER A 14 26.90 2.74 -3.44
CA SER A 14 25.95 3.23 -4.45
C SER A 14 25.14 2.10 -5.10
N ALA A 15 25.78 0.96 -5.37
CA ALA A 15 25.08 -0.18 -5.99
C ALA A 15 24.03 -0.81 -5.05
N SER A 16 24.30 -0.81 -3.75
CA SER A 16 23.41 -1.40 -2.73
C SER A 16 22.12 -0.59 -2.58
N CYS A 17 22.19 0.74 -2.62
CA CYS A 17 21.00 1.60 -2.55
C CYS A 17 20.16 1.53 -3.84
N ILE A 18 20.80 1.39 -5.01
CA ILE A 18 20.10 1.23 -6.30
C ILE A 18 19.42 -0.14 -6.37
N ALA A 19 20.06 -1.20 -5.85
CA ALA A 19 19.44 -2.52 -5.71
C ALA A 19 18.24 -2.49 -4.75
N ALA A 20 18.40 -1.94 -3.54
CA ALA A 20 17.29 -1.84 -2.59
C ALA A 20 16.09 -1.04 -3.14
N SER A 21 16.35 0.08 -3.82
CA SER A 21 15.28 0.88 -4.45
C SER A 21 14.64 0.20 -5.66
N ASN A 22 15.41 -0.58 -6.44
CA ASN A 22 14.84 -1.32 -7.56
C ASN A 22 13.95 -2.50 -7.10
N GLU A 23 14.31 -3.16 -6.00
CA GLU A 23 13.56 -4.25 -5.38
C GLU A 23 12.27 -3.73 -4.76
N TRP A 24 12.34 -2.60 -4.05
CA TRP A 24 11.17 -1.92 -3.52
C TRP A 24 10.17 -1.55 -4.63
N ASN A 25 10.65 -0.89 -5.69
CA ASN A 25 9.80 -0.51 -6.81
C ASN A 25 9.23 -1.73 -7.56
N ALA A 26 9.96 -2.84 -7.63
CA ALA A 26 9.46 -4.08 -8.18
C ALA A 26 8.36 -4.69 -7.31
N TYR A 27 8.56 -4.69 -5.99
CA TYR A 27 7.58 -5.16 -5.01
C TYR A 27 6.27 -4.35 -5.09
N ILE A 28 6.36 -3.02 -5.11
CA ILE A 28 5.20 -2.13 -5.27
C ILE A 28 4.43 -2.44 -6.56
N ARG A 29 5.11 -2.59 -7.71
CA ARG A 29 4.44 -2.96 -8.96
C ARG A 29 3.74 -4.32 -8.91
N LEU A 30 4.26 -5.27 -8.13
CA LEU A 30 3.60 -6.57 -7.94
C LEU A 30 2.33 -6.42 -7.11
N ILE A 31 2.36 -5.60 -6.05
CA ILE A 31 1.18 -5.26 -5.25
C ILE A 31 0.14 -4.55 -6.12
N GLU A 32 0.49 -3.50 -6.86
CA GLU A 32 -0.43 -2.77 -7.75
C GLU A 32 -1.07 -3.65 -8.83
N ARG A 33 -0.40 -4.75 -9.22
CA ARG A 33 -0.92 -5.74 -10.17
C ARG A 33 -1.80 -6.80 -9.52
N ALA A 34 -2.04 -6.70 -8.22
CA ALA A 34 -2.70 -7.70 -7.40
C ALA A 34 -2.08 -9.10 -7.60
N ASN A 35 -0.73 -9.17 -7.64
CA ASN A 35 -0.06 -10.46 -7.76
C ASN A 35 -0.38 -11.33 -6.54
N ILE A 36 -1.06 -12.45 -6.76
CA ILE A 36 -1.60 -13.31 -5.70
C ILE A 36 -0.52 -13.81 -4.74
N GLU A 37 0.64 -14.23 -5.26
CA GLU A 37 1.74 -14.72 -4.41
C GLU A 37 2.33 -13.60 -3.54
N THR A 38 2.43 -12.39 -4.11
CA THR A 38 2.91 -11.21 -3.38
C THR A 38 1.91 -10.79 -2.30
N LEU A 39 0.61 -10.76 -2.61
CA LEU A 39 -0.44 -10.46 -1.64
C LEU A 39 -0.51 -11.51 -0.52
N ARG A 40 -0.38 -12.80 -0.85
CA ARG A 40 -0.35 -13.88 0.16
C ARG A 40 0.82 -13.72 1.13
N ALA A 41 1.97 -13.28 0.63
CA ALA A 41 3.18 -13.04 1.44
C ALA A 41 3.22 -11.64 2.11
N LEU A 42 2.22 -10.79 1.87
CA LEU A 42 2.20 -9.41 2.38
C LEU A 42 2.25 -9.34 3.91
N PRO A 43 1.46 -10.12 4.69
CA PRO A 43 1.52 -10.05 6.15
C PRO A 43 2.92 -10.31 6.70
N ASP A 44 3.57 -11.36 6.22
CA ASP A 44 4.93 -11.74 6.65
C ASP A 44 5.96 -10.70 6.23
N THR A 45 5.77 -10.11 5.04
CA THR A 45 6.62 -9.03 4.55
C THR A 45 6.51 -7.80 5.45
N ILE A 46 5.29 -7.35 5.76
CA ILE A 46 5.05 -6.22 6.69
C ILE A 46 5.55 -6.55 8.09
N ASN A 47 5.42 -7.79 8.56
CA ASN A 47 5.97 -8.18 9.85
C ASN A 47 7.49 -8.02 9.93
N ARG A 48 8.18 -8.24 8.81
CA ARG A 48 9.63 -8.10 8.69
C ARG A 48 10.09 -6.66 8.48
N ILE A 49 9.39 -5.88 7.64
CA ILE A 49 9.87 -4.55 7.19
C ILE A 49 9.02 -3.37 7.67
N GLY A 50 7.81 -3.61 8.18
CA GLY A 50 6.81 -2.55 8.42
C GLY A 50 7.24 -1.47 9.40
N VAL A 51 8.07 -1.82 10.39
CA VAL A 51 8.64 -0.88 11.37
C VAL A 51 9.83 -0.08 10.84
N THR A 52 10.42 -0.51 9.72
CA THR A 52 11.55 0.16 9.07
C THR A 52 11.13 1.00 7.87
N LEU A 53 9.87 0.92 7.45
CA LEU A 53 9.35 1.75 6.36
C LEU A 53 9.19 3.19 6.85
N ASP A 54 9.84 4.11 6.15
CA ASP A 54 9.60 5.54 6.31
C ASP A 54 8.18 5.93 5.82
N ASP A 55 7.80 7.18 6.03
CA ASP A 55 6.46 7.66 5.70
C ASP A 55 6.17 7.56 4.20
N ASP A 56 7.13 7.89 3.34
CA ASP A 56 7.00 7.83 1.88
C ASP A 56 6.82 6.39 1.38
N GLN A 57 7.60 5.45 1.89
CA GLN A 57 7.48 4.02 1.57
C GLN A 57 6.15 3.46 2.04
N SER A 58 5.74 3.84 3.23
CA SER A 58 4.50 3.34 3.84
C SER A 58 3.29 3.82 3.08
N GLU A 59 3.29 5.10 2.72
CA GLU A 59 2.24 5.68 1.91
C GLU A 59 2.21 5.09 0.49
N THR A 60 3.38 4.91 -0.14
CA THR A 60 3.49 4.26 -1.45
C THR A 60 2.87 2.86 -1.42
N LEU A 61 3.15 2.09 -0.37
CA LEU A 61 2.57 0.76 -0.21
C LEU A 61 1.06 0.79 0.04
N ALA A 62 0.57 1.71 0.86
CA ALA A 62 -0.86 1.84 1.13
C ALA A 62 -1.63 2.22 -0.16
N ILE A 63 -1.09 3.16 -0.96
CA ILE A 63 -1.65 3.52 -2.27
C ILE A 63 -1.62 2.33 -3.22
N ALA A 64 -0.53 1.58 -3.26
CA ALA A 64 -0.42 0.38 -4.10
C ALA A 64 -1.47 -0.67 -3.72
N LEU A 65 -1.77 -0.84 -2.43
CA LEU A 65 -2.82 -1.72 -1.94
C LEU A 65 -4.22 -1.23 -2.33
N SER A 66 -4.48 0.08 -2.36
CA SER A 66 -5.72 0.64 -2.91
C SER A 66 -5.87 0.36 -4.39
N VAL A 67 -4.80 0.50 -5.18
CA VAL A 67 -4.82 0.14 -6.60
C VAL A 67 -5.09 -1.36 -6.79
N ALA A 68 -4.49 -2.20 -5.94
CA ALA A 68 -4.72 -3.63 -5.93
C ALA A 68 -6.17 -3.97 -5.56
N LEU A 69 -6.78 -3.20 -4.63
CA LEU A 69 -8.15 -3.38 -4.16
C LEU A 69 -9.16 -3.27 -5.31
N ILE A 70 -8.93 -2.38 -6.28
CA ILE A 70 -9.76 -2.25 -7.48
C ILE A 70 -9.70 -3.53 -8.34
N LYS A 71 -8.57 -4.24 -8.35
CA LYS A 71 -8.32 -5.39 -9.22
C LYS A 71 -8.75 -6.71 -8.61
N ASP A 72 -8.42 -6.93 -7.35
CA ASP A 72 -8.78 -8.14 -6.61
C ASP A 72 -9.10 -7.79 -5.14
N PRO A 73 -10.33 -7.32 -4.88
CA PRO A 73 -10.77 -6.92 -3.55
C PRO A 73 -10.54 -7.99 -2.48
N VAL A 74 -10.91 -9.23 -2.79
CA VAL A 74 -10.95 -10.32 -1.80
C VAL A 74 -9.54 -10.70 -1.38
N SER A 75 -8.61 -10.79 -2.34
CA SER A 75 -7.22 -11.10 -2.02
C SER A 75 -6.56 -9.99 -1.18
N VAL A 76 -6.86 -8.72 -1.46
CA VAL A 76 -6.32 -7.59 -0.68
C VAL A 76 -6.89 -7.56 0.73
N ILE A 77 -8.21 -7.73 0.88
CA ILE A 77 -8.87 -7.79 2.20
C ILE A 77 -8.27 -8.93 3.03
N ASN A 78 -8.13 -10.12 2.46
CA ASN A 78 -7.54 -11.26 3.16
C ASN A 78 -6.07 -11.02 3.53
N ALA A 79 -5.30 -10.36 2.66
CA ALA A 79 -3.88 -10.05 2.90
C ALA A 79 -3.68 -8.98 3.98
N THR A 80 -4.65 -8.11 4.20
CA THR A 80 -4.55 -6.97 5.15
C THR A 80 -5.22 -7.27 6.49
N ALA A 81 -6.14 -8.22 6.55
CA ALA A 81 -6.88 -8.57 7.77
C ALA A 81 -5.98 -8.96 8.97
N PRO A 82 -4.88 -9.73 8.80
CA PRO A 82 -3.98 -10.03 9.91
C PRO A 82 -3.26 -8.79 10.47
N LEU A 83 -3.10 -7.75 9.66
CA LEU A 83 -2.40 -6.52 10.03
C LEU A 83 -3.30 -5.58 10.85
N GLU A 84 -4.61 -5.61 10.62
CA GLU A 84 -5.62 -4.90 11.41
C GLU A 84 -5.54 -5.25 12.91
N GLN A 85 -5.20 -6.51 13.21
CA GLN A 85 -5.13 -7.03 14.58
C GLN A 85 -3.74 -6.87 15.22
N SER A 86 -2.79 -6.27 14.49
CA SER A 86 -1.43 -6.05 15.01
C SER A 86 -1.46 -5.08 16.18
N SER A 87 -0.77 -5.44 17.27
CA SER A 87 -0.50 -4.55 18.41
C SER A 87 0.54 -3.46 18.10
N ASP A 88 1.25 -3.61 16.99
CA ASP A 88 2.21 -2.63 16.49
C ASP A 88 1.50 -1.65 15.56
N ALA A 89 1.43 -0.38 15.99
CA ALA A 89 0.76 0.70 15.27
C ALA A 89 1.36 0.94 13.87
N LEU A 90 2.67 0.75 13.69
CA LEU A 90 3.33 0.94 12.39
C LEU A 90 3.01 -0.19 11.39
N LYS A 91 2.53 -1.33 11.87
CA LYS A 91 2.02 -2.41 11.03
C LYS A 91 0.51 -2.29 10.82
N ASN A 92 -0.20 -1.85 11.87
CA ASN A 92 -1.64 -1.64 11.85
C ASN A 92 -2.07 -0.63 10.76
N ARG A 93 -1.20 0.31 10.38
CA ARG A 93 -1.45 1.25 9.25
C ARG A 93 -1.75 0.58 7.90
N PHE A 94 -1.43 -0.70 7.75
CA PHE A 94 -1.73 -1.51 6.56
C PHE A 94 -2.93 -2.45 6.78
N GLY A 95 -3.68 -2.26 7.87
CA GLY A 95 -4.90 -2.99 8.18
C GLY A 95 -6.01 -2.74 7.16
N THR A 96 -6.93 -3.69 7.06
CA THR A 96 -8.03 -3.65 6.10
C THR A 96 -8.85 -2.37 6.23
N SER A 97 -9.13 -1.88 7.43
CA SER A 97 -9.95 -0.68 7.62
C SER A 97 -9.30 0.53 6.94
N LEU A 98 -8.00 0.73 7.14
CA LEU A 98 -7.25 1.84 6.56
C LEU A 98 -7.06 1.72 5.05
N ILE A 99 -6.87 0.50 4.53
CA ILE A 99 -6.75 0.29 3.08
C ILE A 99 -8.10 0.53 2.38
N CYS A 100 -9.22 0.21 3.06
CA CYS A 100 -10.57 0.46 2.57
C CYS A 100 -10.97 1.95 2.66
N SER A 101 -10.43 2.71 3.61
CA SER A 101 -10.74 4.12 3.84
C SER A 101 -9.90 5.10 3.00
N LEU A 102 -9.58 4.75 1.74
CA LEU A 102 -8.84 5.62 0.81
C LEU A 102 -7.51 6.15 1.39
N PRO A 103 -6.48 5.31 1.60
CA PRO A 103 -5.22 5.75 2.20
C PRO A 103 -4.49 6.82 1.37
N GLY A 104 -4.81 6.97 0.09
CA GLY A 104 -4.32 8.07 -0.76
C GLY A 104 -4.91 9.44 -0.44
N MET A 105 -5.84 9.59 0.52
CA MET A 105 -6.51 10.86 0.83
C MET A 105 -5.57 12.04 1.11
N LEU A 106 -4.35 11.78 1.60
CA LEU A 106 -3.36 12.83 1.89
C LEU A 106 -2.62 13.34 0.64
N ARG A 107 -2.63 12.58 -0.46
CA ARG A 107 -1.95 12.92 -1.72
C ARG A 107 -2.89 13.09 -2.91
N PHE A 108 -4.08 12.52 -2.86
CA PHE A 108 -5.03 12.62 -3.94
C PHE A 108 -5.68 14.00 -3.94
N THR A 109 -5.65 14.64 -5.10
CA THR A 109 -6.51 15.78 -5.40
C THR A 109 -7.98 15.32 -5.42
N PRO A 110 -8.96 16.21 -5.22
CA PRO A 110 -10.38 15.83 -5.26
C PRO A 110 -10.77 15.04 -6.54
N PRO A 111 -10.32 15.40 -7.75
CA PRO A 111 -10.57 14.58 -8.95
C PRO A 111 -9.99 13.16 -8.86
N GLN A 112 -8.81 12.98 -8.26
CA GLN A 112 -8.23 11.65 -8.07
C GLN A 112 -8.99 10.80 -7.05
N ILE A 113 -9.60 11.44 -6.04
CA ILE A 113 -10.48 10.79 -5.09
C ILE A 113 -11.74 10.29 -5.79
N ASP A 114 -12.36 11.13 -6.62
CA ASP A 114 -13.54 10.77 -7.39
C ASP A 114 -13.24 9.65 -8.40
N ASP A 115 -12.11 9.74 -9.12
CA ASP A 115 -11.66 8.71 -10.05
C ASP A 115 -11.39 7.38 -9.33
N TYR A 116 -10.73 7.41 -8.17
CA TYR A 116 -10.54 6.20 -7.39
C TYR A 116 -11.88 5.59 -6.97
N PHE A 117 -12.78 6.40 -6.41
CA PHE A 117 -14.08 5.94 -5.92
C PHE A 117 -14.91 5.31 -7.04
N ALA A 118 -14.98 5.96 -8.21
CA ALA A 118 -15.69 5.48 -9.38
C ALA A 118 -15.20 4.10 -9.89
N ASN A 119 -13.96 3.72 -9.58
CA ASN A 119 -13.40 2.42 -9.93
C ASN A 119 -13.49 1.40 -8.78
N ALA A 120 -13.23 1.83 -7.55
CA ALA A 120 -13.19 0.96 -6.38
C ALA A 120 -14.59 0.52 -5.94
N GLU A 121 -15.58 1.42 -5.95
CA GLU A 121 -16.96 1.11 -5.57
C GLU A 121 -17.55 -0.08 -6.35
N PRO A 122 -17.60 -0.07 -7.70
CA PRO A 122 -18.17 -1.20 -8.45
C PRO A 122 -17.31 -2.47 -8.36
N ALA A 123 -16.01 -2.36 -8.08
CA ALA A 123 -15.15 -3.51 -7.84
C ALA A 123 -15.52 -4.23 -6.54
N LEU A 124 -15.69 -3.46 -5.46
CA LEU A 124 -16.09 -3.96 -4.15
C LEU A 124 -17.53 -4.51 -4.18
N GLU A 125 -18.46 -3.86 -4.87
CA GLU A 125 -19.82 -4.38 -5.06
C GLU A 125 -19.83 -5.76 -5.72
N ARG A 126 -19.02 -5.94 -6.78
CA ARG A 126 -18.92 -7.22 -7.49
C ARG A 126 -18.28 -8.33 -6.65
N ALA A 127 -17.38 -7.98 -5.74
CA ALA A 127 -16.79 -8.92 -4.79
C ALA A 127 -17.78 -9.40 -3.72
N GLY A 128 -18.93 -8.74 -3.59
CA GLY A 128 -20.06 -9.23 -2.80
C GLY A 128 -19.80 -9.23 -1.29
N PRO A 129 -20.38 -10.19 -0.53
CA PRO A 129 -20.35 -10.16 0.94
C PRO A 129 -18.95 -10.09 1.56
N ALA A 130 -17.94 -10.65 0.91
CA ALA A 130 -16.56 -10.60 1.38
C ALA A 130 -15.96 -9.19 1.40
N ALA A 131 -16.51 -8.26 0.62
CA ALA A 131 -16.05 -6.88 0.51
C ALA A 131 -17.03 -5.84 1.10
N ALA A 132 -18.15 -6.28 1.68
CA ALA A 132 -19.23 -5.37 2.11
C ALA A 132 -18.77 -4.32 3.14
N ALA A 133 -18.03 -4.73 4.17
CA ALA A 133 -17.49 -3.80 5.17
C ALA A 133 -16.47 -2.82 4.57
N CYS A 134 -15.67 -3.27 3.61
CA CYS A 134 -14.71 -2.43 2.91
C CYS A 134 -15.43 -1.37 2.05
N LEU A 135 -16.51 -1.77 1.37
CA LEU A 135 -17.36 -0.89 0.57
C LEU A 135 -18.06 0.17 1.43
N GLU A 136 -18.59 -0.22 2.59
CA GLU A 136 -19.23 0.69 3.54
C GLU A 136 -18.22 1.76 4.00
N ASN A 137 -17.05 1.34 4.48
CA ASN A 137 -15.99 2.24 4.93
C ASN A 137 -15.52 3.21 3.83
N LEU A 138 -15.35 2.72 2.59
CA LEU A 138 -15.00 3.57 1.46
C LEU A 138 -16.07 4.66 1.20
N ARG A 139 -17.35 4.27 1.23
CA ARG A 139 -18.47 5.19 1.00
C ARG A 139 -18.57 6.25 2.09
N GLU A 140 -18.42 5.84 3.36
CA GLU A 140 -18.41 6.75 4.50
C GLU A 140 -17.27 7.76 4.37
N THR A 141 -16.04 7.28 4.12
CA THR A 141 -14.87 8.14 3.95
C THR A 141 -15.07 9.19 2.85
N VAL A 142 -15.56 8.78 1.69
CA VAL A 142 -15.79 9.70 0.56
C VAL A 142 -16.93 10.69 0.87
N ALA A 143 -17.98 10.26 1.58
CA ALA A 143 -19.05 11.15 2.00
C ALA A 143 -18.54 12.23 2.98
N GLU A 144 -17.71 11.86 3.96
CA GLU A 144 -17.09 12.79 4.90
C GLU A 144 -16.20 13.83 4.22
N LEU A 145 -15.36 13.38 3.27
CA LEU A 145 -14.49 14.25 2.49
C LEU A 145 -15.27 15.26 1.65
N ARG A 146 -16.36 14.82 1.01
CA ARG A 146 -17.24 15.70 0.22
C ARG A 146 -18.01 16.69 1.10
N HIS A 147 -18.41 16.27 2.30
CA HIS A 147 -19.09 17.15 3.25
C HIS A 147 -18.16 18.24 3.81
N SER A 148 -16.89 17.90 4.05
CA SER A 148 -15.89 18.82 4.59
C SER A 148 -15.34 19.83 3.55
N ALA A 149 -15.62 19.61 2.26
CA ALA A 149 -15.18 20.48 1.16
C ALA A 149 -16.23 21.54 0.74
N GLY A 150 -17.43 21.51 1.34
CA GLY A 150 -18.51 22.48 1.13
C GLY A 150 -18.55 23.55 2.21
#